data_AF-A0A9R0XL55-F1
#
_entry.id   AF-A0A9R0XL55-F1
#
_cell.length_a   1.000
_cell.length_b   1.000
_cell.length_c   1.000
_cell.angle_alpha   90.00
_cell.angle_beta   90.00
_cell.angle_gamma   90.00
#
_symmetry.space_group_name_H-M   'P 1'
#
loop_
_entity.id
_entity.type
_entity.pdbx_description
1 polymer ?
#
loop_
_entity_poly.entity_id
_entity_poly.type
_entity_poly.pdbx_seq_one_letter_code
_entity_poly.pdbx_strand_id
1 'polypeptide(L)'
;MARSRVSIMSSRVLLLIVAVAALVSACVADPEPVQDFCVAAATNGSADHPSYPGFPCKPASAVVSDDFFFAGTAGTFYSKVVREGESFVIPRGMVHFQFNTGKESARAVTVFNSQLPGVVLAAPSLFGADPEIPDAVLSKSFQVDGEIIKLLKSKFRT
;
A
#
# COMPACT_ATOMS: atom_id res chain seq x y z
N MET A 1 -25.84 23.46 23.57
CA MET A 1 -25.43 22.18 24.20
C MET A 1 -26.11 21.04 23.43
N ALA A 2 -25.46 20.52 22.38
CA ALA A 2 -26.04 19.50 21.51
C ALA A 2 -25.91 18.12 22.18
N ARG A 3 -27.06 17.46 22.43
CA ARG A 3 -27.09 16.09 22.96
C ARG A 3 -26.73 15.11 21.84
N SER A 4 -25.56 14.51 21.94
CA SER A 4 -25.13 13.44 21.03
C SER A 4 -26.04 12.23 21.22
N ARG A 5 -26.80 11.85 20.19
CA ARG A 5 -27.59 10.61 20.19
C ARG A 5 -26.63 9.45 19.93
N VAL A 6 -26.21 8.78 20.99
CA VAL A 6 -25.55 7.47 20.89
C VAL A 6 -26.60 6.49 20.37
N SER A 7 -26.55 6.16 19.07
CA SER A 7 -27.42 5.14 18.48
C SER A 7 -26.94 3.79 18.99
N ILE A 8 -27.71 3.18 19.88
CA ILE A 8 -27.46 1.82 20.40
C ILE A 8 -27.65 0.86 19.22
N MET A 9 -26.55 0.33 18.71
CA MET A 9 -26.55 -0.59 17.57
C MET A 9 -27.31 -1.88 17.95
N SER A 10 -28.27 -2.29 17.13
CA SER A 10 -29.11 -3.48 17.37
C SER A 10 -28.26 -4.73 17.59
N SER A 11 -28.64 -5.55 18.58
CA SER A 11 -27.92 -6.78 18.98
C SER A 11 -27.62 -7.72 17.79
N ARG A 12 -28.54 -7.79 16.81
CA ARG A 12 -28.34 -8.60 15.59
C ARG A 12 -27.27 -8.03 14.66
N VAL A 13 -27.15 -6.70 14.58
CA VAL A 13 -26.11 -6.02 13.80
C VAL A 13 -24.75 -6.19 14.46
N LEU A 14 -24.70 -6.09 15.79
CA LEU A 14 -23.48 -6.37 16.57
C LEU A 14 -23.02 -7.83 16.37
N LEU A 15 -23.93 -8.79 16.43
CA LEU A 15 -23.65 -10.21 16.19
C LEU A 15 -23.14 -10.49 14.77
N LEU A 16 -23.73 -9.85 13.76
CA LEU A 16 -23.25 -9.98 12.37
C LEU A 16 -21.85 -9.39 12.19
N ILE A 17 -21.57 -8.22 12.78
CA ILE A 17 -20.24 -7.61 12.73
C ILE A 17 -19.20 -8.51 13.42
N VAL A 18 -19.52 -9.07 14.58
CA VAL A 18 -18.64 -10.00 15.31
C VAL A 18 -18.43 -11.30 14.53
N ALA A 19 -19.48 -11.85 13.90
CA ALA A 19 -19.38 -13.06 13.09
C ALA A 19 -18.53 -12.85 11.83
N VAL A 20 -18.69 -11.72 11.14
CA VAL A 20 -17.87 -11.35 9.97
C VAL A 20 -16.42 -11.11 10.40
N ALA A 21 -16.18 -10.42 11.52
CA ALA A 21 -14.83 -10.23 12.06
C ALA A 21 -14.15 -11.56 12.45
N ALA A 22 -14.91 -12.50 13.02
CA ALA A 22 -14.42 -13.85 13.33
C ALA A 22 -14.10 -14.67 12.07
N LEU A 23 -14.88 -14.52 10.99
CA LEU A 23 -14.61 -15.14 9.68
C LEU A 23 -13.38 -14.53 8.98
N VAL A 24 -13.12 -13.23 9.16
CA VAL A 24 -11.92 -12.54 8.66
C VAL A 24 -10.64 -12.99 9.39
N SER A 25 -10.75 -13.46 10.64
CA SER A 25 -9.62 -13.98 11.43
C SER A 25 -9.04 -15.32 10.93
N ALA A 26 -9.65 -15.95 9.91
CA ALA A 26 -9.07 -17.12 9.24
C ALA A 26 -8.13 -16.74 8.08
N CYS A 27 -7.95 -15.44 7.79
CA CYS A 27 -6.95 -14.94 6.86
C CYS A 27 -5.75 -14.39 7.64
N VAL A 28 -4.74 -15.24 7.87
CA VAL A 28 -3.45 -14.80 8.38
C VAL A 28 -2.62 -14.26 7.23
N ALA A 29 -2.22 -12.98 7.28
CA ALA A 29 -1.12 -12.46 6.48
C ALA A 29 -0.03 -11.91 7.42
N ASP A 30 1.19 -12.37 7.15
CA ASP A 30 2.51 -12.16 7.77
C ASP A 30 2.64 -12.28 9.30
N PRO A 31 3.00 -13.48 9.84
CA PRO A 31 3.80 -13.59 11.05
C PRO A 31 5.19 -12.96 10.86
N GLU A 32 5.76 -12.38 11.93
CA GLU A 32 7.00 -11.60 11.86
C GLU A 32 8.18 -12.37 11.24
N PRO A 33 8.90 -11.80 10.25
CA PRO A 33 10.14 -12.38 9.79
C PRO A 33 11.21 -12.19 10.87
N VAL A 34 11.73 -13.29 11.39
CA VAL A 34 12.81 -13.32 12.40
C VAL A 34 14.18 -12.86 11.85
N GLN A 35 14.20 -12.37 10.60
CA GLN A 35 15.41 -12.08 9.80
C GLN A 35 15.10 -10.99 8.77
N ASP A 36 16.09 -10.17 8.41
CA ASP A 36 15.92 -8.95 7.60
C ASP A 36 15.39 -9.22 6.17
N PHE A 37 15.69 -10.39 5.57
CA PHE A 37 15.18 -10.79 4.25
C PHE A 37 15.20 -12.31 4.05
N CYS A 38 14.21 -12.85 3.33
CA CYS A 38 14.17 -14.25 2.87
C CYS A 38 13.67 -14.27 1.40
N VAL A 39 14.62 -14.24 0.45
CA VAL A 39 14.31 -14.44 -0.98
C VAL A 39 14.17 -15.95 -1.21
N ALA A 40 13.07 -16.43 -1.79
CA ALA A 40 12.87 -17.85 -2.02
C ALA A 40 13.91 -18.46 -3.01
N ALA A 41 14.46 -19.62 -2.66
CA ALA A 41 15.38 -20.37 -3.52
C ALA A 41 14.59 -21.22 -4.53
N ALA A 42 14.84 -21.01 -5.83
CA ALA A 42 14.13 -21.68 -6.92
C ALA A 42 14.62 -23.11 -7.21
N THR A 43 15.57 -23.64 -6.43
CA THR A 43 16.16 -24.97 -6.64
C THR A 43 16.43 -25.63 -5.29
N ASN A 44 16.41 -26.97 -5.26
CA ASN A 44 16.68 -27.87 -4.13
C ASN A 44 18.08 -27.66 -3.48
N GLY A 45 18.35 -26.46 -2.96
CA GLY A 45 19.57 -26.05 -2.29
C GLY A 45 19.35 -26.02 -0.77
N SER A 46 20.37 -26.47 -0.05
CA SER A 46 20.35 -26.77 1.39
C SER A 46 19.83 -25.61 2.26
N ALA A 47 18.80 -25.92 3.03
CA ALA A 47 18.25 -25.09 4.08
C ALA A 47 19.27 -24.99 5.24
N ASP A 48 19.90 -23.82 5.39
CA ASP A 48 20.62 -23.48 6.64
C ASP A 48 19.66 -22.88 7.69
N HIS A 49 18.38 -22.72 7.34
CA HIS A 49 17.30 -22.42 8.27
C HIS A 49 16.07 -23.28 7.95
N PRO A 50 15.52 -24.04 8.93
CA PRO A 50 14.23 -24.69 8.76
C PRO A 50 13.14 -23.63 8.76
N SER A 51 12.75 -23.15 7.59
CA SER A 51 11.61 -22.25 7.44
C SER A 51 10.32 -23.04 7.69
N TYR A 52 9.48 -22.51 8.58
CA TYR A 52 8.05 -22.87 8.72
C TYR A 52 7.36 -22.91 7.33
N PRO A 53 6.26 -23.67 7.16
CA PRO A 53 5.83 -24.24 5.87
C PRO A 53 5.80 -23.20 4.73
N GLY A 54 6.79 -23.29 3.84
CA GLY A 54 7.05 -22.35 2.74
C GLY A 54 8.25 -22.80 1.89
N PHE A 55 8.69 -21.96 0.95
CA PHE A 55 9.89 -22.23 0.14
C PHE A 55 11.16 -21.93 0.95
N PRO A 56 12.25 -22.72 0.79
CA PRO A 56 13.51 -22.45 1.45
C PRO A 56 14.06 -21.08 1.02
N CYS A 57 14.64 -20.33 1.95
CA CYS A 57 15.30 -19.06 1.64
C CYS A 57 16.63 -19.32 0.92
N LYS A 58 16.99 -18.44 -0.03
CA LYS A 58 18.36 -18.33 -0.53
C LYS A 58 19.29 -17.96 0.64
N PRO A 59 20.52 -18.50 0.69
CA PRO A 59 21.49 -18.05 1.67
C PRO A 59 21.81 -16.57 1.44
N ALA A 60 22.08 -15.83 2.52
CA ALA A 60 22.32 -14.38 2.46
C ALA A 60 23.46 -13.99 1.50
N SER A 61 24.44 -14.87 1.31
CA SER A 61 25.56 -14.68 0.37
C SER A 61 25.18 -14.82 -1.11
N ALA A 62 24.04 -15.43 -1.43
CA ALA A 62 23.55 -15.62 -2.79
C ALA A 62 22.38 -14.68 -3.15
N VAL A 63 21.95 -13.84 -2.21
CA VAL A 63 20.93 -12.81 -2.44
C VAL A 63 21.59 -11.63 -3.15
N VAL A 64 21.10 -11.31 -4.35
CA VAL A 64 21.58 -10.18 -5.16
C VAL A 64 20.51 -9.11 -5.27
N SER A 65 20.89 -7.89 -5.69
CA SER A 65 19.96 -6.76 -5.82
C SER A 65 18.76 -7.05 -6.73
N ASP A 66 18.95 -7.87 -7.76
CA ASP A 66 17.89 -8.22 -8.72
C ASP A 66 16.82 -9.14 -8.12
N ASP A 67 17.10 -9.81 -7.01
CA ASP A 67 16.13 -10.64 -6.30
C ASP A 67 15.03 -9.84 -5.59
N PHE A 68 15.27 -8.54 -5.37
CA PHE A 68 14.29 -7.59 -4.84
C PHE A 68 13.60 -6.78 -5.94
N PHE A 69 13.98 -7.00 -7.19
CA PHE A 69 13.42 -6.27 -8.32
C PHE A 69 12.09 -6.90 -8.76
N PHE A 70 10.99 -6.27 -8.37
CA PHE A 70 9.69 -6.56 -8.96
C PHE A 70 9.57 -5.79 -10.29
N ALA A 71 9.44 -6.51 -11.40
CA ALA A 71 9.14 -5.89 -12.69
C ALA A 71 7.76 -5.20 -12.61
N GLY A 72 7.78 -3.90 -12.29
CA GLY A 72 6.60 -3.04 -12.36
C GLY A 72 6.01 -3.02 -13.77
N THR A 73 4.82 -2.45 -13.94
CA THR A 73 4.01 -2.46 -15.17
C THR A 73 4.63 -1.76 -16.40
N ALA A 74 5.96 -1.57 -16.47
CA ALA A 74 6.69 -0.95 -17.57
C ALA A 74 6.08 0.40 -18.02
N GLY A 75 5.54 1.18 -17.07
CA GLY A 75 4.89 2.46 -17.36
C GLY A 75 3.48 2.35 -17.97
N THR A 76 2.87 1.17 -18.00
CA THR A 76 1.52 0.97 -18.51
C THR A 76 0.48 1.47 -17.50
N PHE A 77 -0.42 2.32 -17.96
CA PHE A 77 -1.54 2.84 -17.17
C PHE A 77 -2.80 2.00 -17.38
N TYR A 78 -3.33 1.45 -16.29
CA TYR A 78 -4.60 0.72 -16.27
C TYR A 78 -5.67 1.54 -15.54
N SER A 79 -6.83 1.73 -16.17
CA SER A 79 -7.94 2.47 -15.57
C SER A 79 -9.29 1.87 -15.92
N LYS A 80 -10.22 1.91 -14.96
CA LYS A 80 -11.62 1.56 -15.16
C LYS A 80 -12.50 2.44 -14.28
N VAL A 81 -13.66 2.87 -14.79
CA VAL A 81 -14.74 3.41 -13.96
C VAL A 81 -15.42 2.25 -13.25
N VAL A 82 -15.08 2.05 -11.97
CA VAL A 82 -15.63 0.98 -11.13
C VAL A 82 -16.99 1.39 -10.60
N ARG A 83 -18.01 0.56 -10.82
CA ARG A 83 -19.39 0.77 -10.35
C ARG A 83 -19.71 -0.10 -9.13
N GLU A 84 -20.89 0.12 -8.55
CA GLU A 84 -21.40 -0.71 -7.45
C GLU A 84 -21.41 -2.20 -7.84
N GLY A 85 -20.95 -3.05 -6.93
CA GLY A 85 -20.81 -4.50 -7.13
C GLY A 85 -19.57 -4.93 -7.91
N GLU A 86 -18.82 -4.00 -8.52
CA GLU A 86 -17.55 -4.32 -9.18
C GLU A 86 -16.37 -4.27 -8.21
N SER A 87 -15.37 -5.12 -8.45
CA SER A 87 -14.13 -5.15 -7.68
C SER A 87 -12.92 -4.72 -8.52
N PHE A 88 -11.85 -4.36 -7.83
CA PHE A 88 -10.56 -4.08 -8.44
C PHE A 88 -9.44 -4.65 -7.55
N VAL A 89 -8.26 -4.88 -8.15
CA VAL A 89 -7.07 -5.36 -7.44
C VAL A 89 -5.91 -4.46 -7.80
N ILE A 90 -5.11 -4.10 -6.80
CA ILE A 90 -3.90 -3.31 -6.97
C ILE A 90 -2.73 -4.14 -6.42
N PRO A 91 -1.87 -4.67 -7.30
CA PRO A 91 -0.61 -5.29 -6.89
C PRO A 91 0.23 -4.42 -5.94
N ARG A 92 0.96 -5.08 -5.05
CA ARG A 92 1.80 -4.44 -4.01
C ARG A 92 2.82 -3.49 -4.65
N GLY A 93 3.00 -2.32 -4.04
CA GLY A 93 4.00 -1.33 -4.43
C GLY A 93 3.68 -0.49 -5.67
N MET A 94 2.51 -0.69 -6.29
CA MET A 94 2.13 0.08 -7.48
C MET A 94 1.45 1.41 -7.13
N VAL A 95 1.85 2.46 -7.84
CA VAL A 95 1.18 3.77 -7.80
C VAL A 95 -0.21 3.64 -8.40
N HIS A 96 -1.21 4.15 -7.70
CA HIS A 96 -2.60 4.10 -8.11
C HIS A 96 -3.36 5.31 -7.56
N PHE A 97 -4.54 5.59 -8.11
CA PHE A 97 -5.41 6.67 -7.65
C PHE A 97 -6.88 6.30 -7.83
N GLN A 98 -7.75 7.01 -7.10
CA GLN A 98 -9.19 6.97 -7.32
C GLN A 98 -9.69 8.40 -7.57
N PHE A 99 -10.61 8.54 -8.53
CA PHE A 99 -11.23 9.83 -8.86
C PHE A 99 -12.73 9.64 -9.06
N ASN A 100 -13.54 10.41 -8.33
CA ASN A 100 -14.99 10.35 -8.45
C ASN A 100 -15.45 11.16 -9.68
N THR A 101 -15.87 10.46 -10.73
CA THR A 101 -16.44 11.06 -11.95
C THR A 101 -17.96 11.23 -11.89
N GLY A 102 -18.61 10.77 -10.81
CA GLY A 102 -20.05 10.85 -10.61
C GLY A 102 -20.49 12.20 -10.03
N LYS A 103 -21.80 12.44 -10.02
CA LYS A 103 -22.41 13.62 -9.38
C LYS A 103 -22.66 13.42 -7.89
N GLU A 104 -22.67 12.19 -7.44
CA GLU A 104 -23.00 11.79 -6.08
C GLU A 104 -21.74 11.36 -5.31
N SER A 105 -21.85 11.28 -3.99
CA SER A 105 -20.77 10.80 -3.13
C SER A 105 -20.53 9.30 -3.37
N ALA A 106 -19.29 8.93 -3.69
CA ALA A 106 -18.88 7.54 -3.91
C ALA A 106 -18.07 7.04 -2.71
N ARG A 107 -18.25 5.76 -2.36
CA ARG A 107 -17.47 5.09 -1.31
C ARG A 107 -17.04 3.71 -1.78
N ALA A 108 -15.78 3.38 -1.56
CA ALA A 108 -15.23 2.04 -1.74
C ALA A 108 -14.76 1.49 -0.40
N VAL A 109 -14.78 0.16 -0.27
CA VAL A 109 -14.16 -0.57 0.84
C VAL A 109 -13.05 -1.41 0.24
N THR A 110 -11.84 -1.27 0.79
CA THR A 110 -10.67 -2.03 0.37
C THR A 110 -10.18 -2.90 1.52
N VAL A 111 -9.55 -4.01 1.15
CA VAL A 111 -8.93 -4.94 2.10
C VAL A 111 -7.47 -5.08 1.70
N PHE A 112 -6.59 -5.10 2.69
CA PHE A 112 -5.16 -5.28 2.50
C PHE A 112 -4.74 -6.62 3.08
N ASN A 113 -3.78 -7.27 2.45
CA ASN A 113 -3.15 -8.48 2.98
C ASN A 113 -1.97 -8.16 3.92
N SER A 114 -2.08 -7.07 4.69
CA SER A 114 -1.12 -6.69 5.72
C SER A 114 -1.85 -5.93 6.82
N GLN A 115 -1.48 -6.21 8.07
CA GLN A 115 -1.93 -5.46 9.25
C GLN A 115 -1.39 -4.02 9.29
N LEU A 116 -0.28 -3.75 8.60
CA LEU A 116 0.37 -2.45 8.49
C LEU A 116 0.66 -2.15 7.01
N PRO A 117 -0.38 -1.95 6.19
CA PRO A 117 -0.18 -1.76 4.75
C PRO A 117 0.59 -0.49 4.41
N GLY A 118 0.59 0.49 5.32
CA GLY A 118 1.18 1.81 5.10
C GLY A 118 0.48 2.60 3.99
N VAL A 119 0.75 3.90 3.93
CA VAL A 119 0.30 4.76 2.83
C VAL A 119 1.40 5.76 2.53
N VAL A 120 1.79 5.86 1.25
CA VAL A 120 2.70 6.89 0.76
C VAL A 120 1.93 7.75 -0.23
N LEU A 121 1.61 8.97 0.19
CA LEU A 121 0.91 9.94 -0.67
C LEU A 121 1.93 10.64 -1.57
N ALA A 122 1.92 10.33 -2.87
CA ALA A 122 2.97 10.79 -3.79
C ALA A 122 3.23 12.31 -3.72
N ALA A 123 2.19 13.15 -3.88
CA ALA A 123 2.40 14.59 -3.94
C ALA A 123 2.84 15.21 -2.59
N PRO A 124 2.22 14.90 -1.43
CA PRO A 124 2.74 15.30 -0.13
C PRO A 124 4.16 14.80 0.15
N SER A 125 4.47 13.53 -0.17
CA SER A 125 5.80 12.96 0.05
C SER A 125 6.88 13.60 -0.82
N LEU A 126 6.54 14.16 -1.99
CA LEU A 126 7.48 14.82 -2.89
C LEU A 126 7.62 16.31 -2.63
N PHE A 127 6.51 17.00 -2.33
CA PHE A 127 6.46 18.47 -2.29
C PHE A 127 6.18 19.04 -0.89
N GLY A 128 5.87 18.20 0.10
CA GLY A 128 5.62 18.58 1.50
C GLY A 128 6.39 17.73 2.51
N ALA A 129 7.49 17.09 2.09
CA ALA A 129 8.36 16.33 2.99
C ALA A 129 9.05 17.25 4.00
N ASP A 130 9.33 16.72 5.19
CA ASP A 130 10.11 17.36 6.25
C ASP A 130 11.25 16.42 6.71
N PRO A 131 12.52 16.75 6.47
CA PRO A 131 13.00 17.96 5.78
C PRO A 131 12.68 17.95 4.28
N GLU A 132 12.61 19.15 3.68
CA GLU A 132 12.25 19.28 2.26
C GLU A 132 13.27 18.63 1.32
N ILE A 133 12.78 17.97 0.26
CA ILE A 133 13.64 17.50 -0.84
C ILE A 133 14.26 18.71 -1.54
N PRO A 134 15.58 18.74 -1.80
CA PRO A 134 16.22 19.89 -2.46
C PRO A 134 15.61 20.22 -3.82
N ASP A 135 15.41 21.51 -4.10
CA ASP A 135 14.82 21.98 -5.35
C ASP A 135 15.60 21.52 -6.59
N ALA A 136 16.93 21.40 -6.46
CA ALA A 136 17.81 20.91 -7.52
C ALA A 136 17.50 19.45 -7.93
N VAL A 137 17.12 18.60 -6.96
CA VAL A 137 16.77 17.19 -7.22
C VAL A 137 15.44 17.12 -7.94
N LEU A 138 14.44 17.86 -7.45
CA LEU A 138 13.10 17.87 -8.04
C LEU A 138 13.11 18.52 -9.43
N SER A 139 13.77 19.65 -9.60
CA SER A 139 13.89 20.31 -10.92
C SER A 139 14.55 19.39 -11.96
N LYS A 140 15.63 18.69 -11.57
CA LYS A 140 16.27 17.72 -12.46
C LYS A 140 15.39 16.51 -12.76
N SER A 141 14.69 15.98 -11.75
CA SER A 141 13.83 14.80 -11.89
C SER A 141 12.59 15.07 -12.74
N PHE A 142 11.96 16.23 -12.52
CA PHE A 142 10.74 16.65 -13.23
C PHE A 142 11.05 17.38 -14.54
N GLN A 143 12.31 17.72 -14.82
CA GLN A 143 12.74 18.45 -16.02
C GLN A 143 12.03 19.81 -16.16
N VAL A 144 11.90 20.52 -15.03
CA VAL A 144 11.26 21.83 -14.93
C VAL A 144 12.14 22.80 -14.17
N ASP A 145 11.87 24.09 -14.33
CA ASP A 145 12.58 25.14 -13.60
C ASP A 145 12.31 25.07 -12.09
N GLY A 146 13.28 25.56 -11.30
CA GLY A 146 13.16 25.62 -9.84
C GLY A 146 11.96 26.43 -9.36
N GLU A 147 11.51 27.44 -10.12
CA GLU A 147 10.33 28.24 -9.78
C GLU A 147 9.03 27.42 -9.82
N ILE A 148 8.91 26.45 -10.74
CA ILE A 148 7.77 25.53 -10.80
C ILE A 148 7.79 24.60 -9.58
N ILE A 149 8.97 24.13 -9.17
CA ILE A 149 9.12 23.29 -7.96
C ILE A 149 8.72 24.06 -6.71
N LYS A 150 9.16 25.31 -6.55
CA LYS A 150 8.76 26.16 -5.43
C LYS A 150 7.26 26.40 -5.41
N LEU A 151 6.65 26.63 -6.59
CA LEU A 151 5.20 26.76 -6.72
C LEU A 151 4.49 25.48 -6.26
N LEU A 152 4.95 24.30 -6.68
CA LEU A 152 4.37 23.03 -6.26
C LEU A 152 4.49 22.85 -4.75
N LYS A 153 5.68 23.04 -4.18
CA LYS A 153 5.91 22.98 -2.72
C LYS A 153 5.01 23.93 -1.93
N SER A 154 4.76 25.14 -2.44
CA SER A 154 3.88 26.11 -1.78
C SER A 154 2.45 25.61 -1.56
N LYS A 155 2.00 24.61 -2.32
CA LYS A 155 0.66 24.01 -2.16
C LYS A 155 0.58 22.98 -1.02
N PHE A 156 1.72 22.54 -0.49
CA PHE A 156 1.81 21.49 0.53
C PHE A 156 2.43 21.96 1.84
N ARG A 157 2.92 23.20 1.91
CA ARG A 157 3.31 23.82 3.18
C ARG A 157 2.05 24.17 3.97
N THR A 158 1.83 23.45 5.07
CA THR A 158 0.89 23.81 6.14
C THR A 158 1.52 24.73 7.16
#